data_AF-A0AAE3C4W1-F1
#
_entry.id   AF-A0AAE3C4W1-F1
#
_cell.length_a   1.000
_cell.length_b   1.000
_cell.length_c   1.000
_cell.angle_alpha   90.00
_cell.angle_beta   90.00
_cell.angle_gamma   90.00
#
_symmetry.space_group_name_H-M   'P 1'
#
loop_
_entity.id
_entity.type
_entity.pdbx_description
1 polymer ?
#
loop_
_entity_poly.entity_id
_entity_poly.type
_entity_poly.pdbx_seq_one_letter_code
_entity_poly.pdbx_strand_id
1 'polypeptide(L)'
;MSDVGFVRRNRLLLYLLALVASWFAFTVIGEVLAGIYILVPVPSSEDYICYNAILSWGRTMSFFLMGSIGSILLFLVFREVVSQPPETKTAAKLKPVGEVTFIMFLSLFLSGLAMRYTGNELHAYISLTPPSILLPITPQANTYFLVYFFDEVLGHKLIYLGVVGFIVSVTILQNYHGYMWSFKRTEYALYGFIGLLFGAGIGVSSVEGQAAFEILIFSVSSFLVMAYLLATGRIRLTEKHQKNVRSNPFYAFSLLFLLSSIVAILACGAYFGLKPLYPFFTQPSEEYTILQRIILYLITLQ
;
A
#
# COMPACT_ATOMS: atom_id res chain seq x y z
N MET A 1 10.70 -25.61 -25.90
CA MET A 1 10.74 -25.42 -24.44
C MET A 1 9.42 -25.94 -23.92
N SER A 2 9.40 -26.93 -23.02
CA SER A 2 8.15 -27.42 -22.44
C SER A 2 7.43 -26.29 -21.69
N ASP A 3 6.10 -26.28 -21.69
CA ASP A 3 5.29 -25.25 -21.03
C ASP A 3 5.67 -25.06 -19.55
N VAL A 4 6.10 -26.14 -18.89
CA VAL A 4 6.61 -26.14 -17.52
C VAL A 4 7.87 -25.27 -17.35
N GLY A 5 8.75 -25.25 -18.35
CA GLY A 5 9.96 -24.42 -18.35
C GLY A 5 9.67 -22.93 -18.53
N PHE A 6 8.66 -22.59 -19.33
CA PHE A 6 8.22 -21.21 -19.52
C PHE A 6 7.58 -20.64 -18.25
N VAL A 7 6.66 -21.39 -17.64
CA VAL A 7 6.01 -20.97 -16.39
C VAL A 7 7.04 -20.77 -15.30
N ARG A 8 7.98 -21.72 -15.10
CA ARG A 8 9.00 -21.63 -14.05
C ARG A 8 9.91 -20.39 -14.20
N ARG A 9 10.30 -20.05 -15.42
CA ARG A 9 11.14 -18.87 -15.70
C ARG A 9 10.40 -17.55 -15.43
N ASN A 10 9.09 -17.51 -15.68
CA ASN A 10 8.28 -16.30 -15.62
C ASN A 10 7.42 -16.19 -14.35
N ARG A 11 7.60 -17.05 -13.34
CA ARG A 11 6.78 -17.03 -12.11
C ARG A 11 6.77 -15.67 -11.44
N LEU A 12 7.92 -15.05 -11.27
CA LEU A 12 8.02 -13.72 -10.66
C LEU A 12 7.18 -12.69 -11.43
N LEU A 13 7.25 -12.72 -12.77
CA LEU A 13 6.48 -11.82 -13.62
C LEU A 13 4.97 -12.04 -13.43
N LEU A 14 4.54 -13.31 -13.42
CA LEU A 14 3.15 -13.68 -13.21
C LEU A 14 2.64 -13.26 -11.83
N TYR A 15 3.44 -13.42 -10.78
CA TYR A 15 3.07 -12.98 -9.43
C TYR A 15 2.98 -11.46 -9.33
N LEU A 16 3.88 -10.72 -9.97
CA LEU A 16 3.81 -9.25 -10.00
C LEU A 16 2.62 -8.76 -10.81
N LEU A 17 2.35 -9.38 -11.97
CA LEU A 17 1.17 -9.05 -12.76
C LEU A 17 -0.12 -9.33 -11.99
N ALA A 18 -0.19 -10.48 -11.31
CA ALA A 18 -1.31 -10.82 -10.45
C ALA A 18 -1.44 -9.83 -9.28
N LEU A 19 -0.34 -9.43 -8.64
CA LEU A 19 -0.34 -8.43 -7.57
C LEU A 19 -0.94 -7.11 -8.03
N VAL A 20 -0.43 -6.57 -9.14
CA VAL A 20 -0.88 -5.27 -9.67
C VAL A 20 -2.32 -5.35 -10.17
N ALA A 21 -2.68 -6.39 -10.93
CA ALA A 21 -4.05 -6.57 -11.41
C ALA A 21 -5.05 -6.76 -10.26
N SER A 22 -4.69 -7.54 -9.23
CA SER A 22 -5.53 -7.73 -8.05
C SER A 22 -5.70 -6.43 -7.27
N TRP A 23 -4.63 -5.64 -7.12
CA TRP A 23 -4.70 -4.33 -6.46
C TRP A 23 -5.73 -3.42 -7.14
N PHE A 24 -5.62 -3.24 -8.46
CA PHE A 24 -6.59 -2.44 -9.22
C PHE A 24 -8.01 -3.02 -9.13
N ALA A 25 -8.18 -4.33 -9.28
CA ALA A 25 -9.49 -4.97 -9.21
C ALA A 25 -10.14 -4.78 -7.84
N PHE A 26 -9.39 -4.92 -6.74
CA PHE A 26 -9.93 -4.79 -5.39
C PHE A 26 -10.32 -3.35 -5.06
N THR A 27 -9.56 -2.36 -5.52
CA THR A 27 -9.95 -0.95 -5.38
C THR A 27 -11.27 -0.68 -6.11
N VAL A 28 -11.42 -1.13 -7.36
CA VAL A 28 -12.64 -0.93 -8.15
C VAL A 28 -13.84 -1.67 -7.55
N ILE A 29 -13.67 -2.94 -7.16
CA ILE A 29 -14.73 -3.74 -6.53
C ILE A 29 -15.17 -3.08 -5.22
N GLY A 30 -14.21 -2.59 -4.44
CA GLY A 30 -14.46 -1.88 -3.20
C GLY A 30 -15.32 -0.64 -3.40
N GLU A 31 -14.97 0.20 -4.38
CA GLU A 31 -15.73 1.41 -4.71
C GLU A 31 -17.14 1.09 -5.22
N VAL A 32 -17.28 0.15 -6.16
CA VAL A 32 -18.59 -0.21 -6.74
C VAL A 32 -19.55 -0.75 -5.67
N LEU A 33 -19.04 -1.54 -4.73
CA LEU A 33 -19.84 -2.16 -3.67
C LEU A 33 -19.88 -1.32 -2.38
N ALA A 34 -19.22 -0.16 -2.33
CA ALA A 34 -19.09 0.66 -1.12
C ALA A 34 -20.46 1.11 -0.58
N GLY A 35 -21.41 1.38 -1.49
CA GLY A 35 -22.77 1.83 -1.14
C GLY A 35 -23.73 0.72 -0.71
N ILE A 36 -23.29 -0.54 -0.71
CA ILE A 36 -24.11 -1.68 -0.25
C ILE A 36 -23.77 -1.95 1.21
N TYR A 37 -24.76 -1.84 2.09
CA TYR A 37 -24.60 -2.07 3.53
C TYR A 37 -25.29 -3.36 3.97
N ILE A 38 -24.63 -4.10 4.86
CA ILE A 38 -25.14 -5.33 5.47
C ILE A 38 -25.29 -5.11 6.97
N LEU A 39 -26.40 -5.60 7.50
CA LEU A 39 -26.67 -5.64 8.94
C LEU A 39 -26.08 -6.94 9.50
N VAL A 40 -25.09 -6.80 10.38
CA VAL A 40 -24.48 -7.92 11.08
C VAL A 40 -24.92 -7.88 12.55
N PRO A 41 -25.61 -8.90 13.06
CA PRO A 41 -25.96 -8.96 14.47
C PRO A 41 -24.68 -9.15 15.30
N VAL A 42 -24.39 -8.19 16.17
CA VAL A 42 -23.26 -8.23 17.10
C VAL A 42 -23.80 -8.38 18.51
N PRO A 43 -23.40 -9.43 19.25
CA PRO A 43 -23.81 -9.60 20.64
C PRO A 43 -23.14 -8.51 21.50
N SER A 44 -23.95 -7.72 22.23
CA SER A 44 -23.45 -6.85 23.29
C SER A 44 -23.28 -7.65 24.58
N SER A 45 -22.12 -7.49 25.24
CA SER A 45 -21.83 -8.09 26.54
C SER A 45 -22.66 -7.51 27.68
N GLU A 46 -23.25 -6.32 27.48
CA GLU A 46 -23.89 -5.59 28.57
C GLU A 46 -25.38 -5.91 28.73
N ASP A 47 -26.10 -6.33 27.67
CA ASP A 47 -27.57 -6.47 27.73
C ASP A 47 -28.17 -7.73 27.11
N TYR A 48 -27.40 -8.69 26.58
CA TYR A 48 -27.91 -9.81 25.75
C TYR A 48 -28.76 -9.34 24.53
N ILE A 49 -28.72 -8.06 24.19
CA ILE A 49 -29.35 -7.48 23.01
C ILE A 49 -28.33 -7.54 21.87
N CYS A 50 -28.70 -8.15 20.76
CA CYS A 50 -27.94 -8.06 19.52
C CYS A 50 -28.19 -6.68 18.91
N TYR A 51 -27.14 -5.87 18.74
CA TYR A 51 -27.25 -4.68 17.89
C TYR A 51 -26.85 -5.06 16.47
N ASN A 52 -27.46 -4.41 15.47
CA ASN A 52 -27.06 -4.61 14.09
C ASN A 52 -25.94 -3.63 13.76
N ALA A 53 -24.71 -4.13 13.61
CA ALA A 53 -23.64 -3.36 12.99
C ALA A 53 -23.98 -3.17 11.51
N ILE A 54 -23.91 -1.93 11.02
CA ILE A 54 -24.08 -1.61 9.61
C ILE A 54 -22.68 -1.57 9.01
N LEU A 55 -22.35 -2.57 8.20
CA LEU A 55 -21.04 -2.67 7.55
C LEU A 55 -21.18 -2.51 6.04
N SER A 56 -20.29 -1.74 5.42
CA SER A 56 -20.19 -1.71 3.96
C SER A 56 -19.64 -3.04 3.44
N TRP A 57 -20.39 -3.68 2.55
CA TRP A 57 -19.97 -4.92 1.90
C TRP A 57 -18.71 -4.71 1.06
N GLY A 58 -18.65 -3.63 0.30
CA GLY A 58 -17.49 -3.32 -0.54
C GLY A 58 -16.22 -3.14 0.26
N ARG A 59 -16.27 -2.40 1.37
CA ARG A 59 -15.10 -2.17 2.24
C ARG A 59 -14.68 -3.42 2.99
N THR A 60 -15.64 -4.19 3.51
CA THR A 60 -15.38 -5.47 4.16
C THR A 60 -14.72 -6.45 3.19
N MET A 61 -15.27 -6.59 1.97
CA MET A 61 -14.68 -7.43 0.94
C MET A 61 -13.29 -6.93 0.53
N SER A 62 -13.10 -5.62 0.39
CA SER A 62 -11.78 -5.06 0.03
C SER A 62 -10.75 -5.27 1.13
N PHE A 63 -11.12 -5.21 2.40
CA PHE A 63 -10.25 -5.60 3.52
C PHE A 63 -9.83 -7.07 3.40
N PHE A 64 -10.77 -7.99 3.20
CA PHE A 64 -10.45 -9.41 3.07
C PHE A 64 -9.62 -9.70 1.82
N LEU A 65 -10.00 -9.15 0.67
CA LEU A 65 -9.30 -9.38 -0.60
C LEU A 65 -7.89 -8.77 -0.57
N MET A 66 -7.76 -7.49 -0.21
CA MET A 66 -6.46 -6.81 -0.15
C MET A 66 -5.58 -7.39 0.96
N GLY A 67 -6.16 -7.70 2.12
CA GLY A 67 -5.47 -8.30 3.26
C GLY A 67 -4.99 -9.72 2.97
N SER A 68 -5.86 -10.63 2.53
CA SER A 68 -5.51 -12.03 2.33
C SER A 68 -4.78 -12.27 1.01
N ILE A 69 -5.40 -11.91 -0.13
CA ILE A 69 -4.85 -12.17 -1.45
C ILE A 69 -3.61 -11.31 -1.68
N GLY A 70 -3.64 -10.03 -1.26
CA GLY A 70 -2.46 -9.16 -1.30
C GLY A 70 -1.28 -9.75 -0.52
N SER A 71 -1.51 -10.21 0.70
CA SER A 71 -0.45 -10.87 1.51
C SER A 71 0.09 -12.14 0.87
N ILE A 72 -0.79 -12.98 0.30
CA ILE A 72 -0.37 -14.20 -0.41
C ILE A 72 0.51 -13.84 -1.62
N LEU A 73 0.11 -12.85 -2.41
CA LEU A 73 0.87 -12.43 -3.60
C LEU A 73 2.22 -11.82 -3.21
N LEU A 74 2.27 -10.97 -2.17
CA LEU A 74 3.52 -10.45 -1.61
C LEU A 74 4.43 -11.59 -1.13
N PHE A 75 3.88 -12.59 -0.44
CA PHE A 75 4.63 -13.77 -0.02
C PHE A 75 5.14 -14.59 -1.20
N LEU A 76 4.34 -14.79 -2.26
CA LEU A 76 4.76 -15.52 -3.46
C LEU A 76 5.91 -14.82 -4.19
N VAL A 77 5.84 -13.49 -4.32
CA VAL A 77 6.93 -12.66 -4.88
C VAL A 77 8.20 -12.81 -4.01
N PHE A 78 8.08 -12.65 -2.70
CA PHE A 78 9.19 -12.81 -1.77
C PHE A 78 9.83 -14.21 -1.86
N ARG A 79 9.00 -15.25 -1.82
CA ARG A 79 9.43 -16.65 -1.88
C ARG A 79 10.15 -16.96 -3.18
N GLU A 80 9.65 -16.44 -4.30
CA GLU A 80 10.26 -16.65 -5.62
C GLU A 80 11.69 -16.07 -5.68
N VAL A 81 11.92 -14.92 -5.03
CA VAL A 81 13.25 -14.29 -4.93
C VAL A 81 14.16 -15.05 -3.96
N VAL A 82 13.70 -15.37 -2.76
CA VAL A 82 14.52 -16.03 -1.72
C VAL A 82 14.80 -17.52 -2.02
N SER A 83 13.99 -18.15 -2.88
CA SER A 83 14.23 -19.51 -3.34
C SER A 83 15.41 -19.64 -4.31
N GLN A 84 15.92 -18.52 -4.84
CA GLN A 84 17.10 -18.52 -5.68
C GLN A 84 18.37 -18.84 -4.85
N PRO A 85 19.35 -19.56 -5.41
CA PRO A 85 20.55 -19.96 -4.68
C PRO A 85 21.36 -18.73 -4.24
N PRO A 86 21.79 -18.64 -2.98
CA PRO A 86 22.56 -17.49 -2.50
C PRO A 86 23.94 -17.44 -3.20
N GLU A 87 24.40 -16.23 -3.52
CA GLU A 87 25.68 -16.03 -4.21
C GLU A 87 26.89 -16.28 -3.32
N THR A 88 26.74 -16.01 -2.02
CA THR A 88 27.83 -16.12 -1.04
C THR A 88 27.33 -16.77 0.25
N LYS A 89 28.26 -17.29 1.06
CA LYS A 89 27.95 -17.74 2.43
C LYS A 89 27.34 -16.61 3.28
N THR A 90 27.74 -15.36 3.02
CA THR A 90 27.17 -14.18 3.67
C THR A 90 25.72 -13.94 3.23
N ALA A 91 25.43 -14.05 1.93
CA ALA A 91 24.06 -13.98 1.41
C ALA A 91 23.15 -15.05 2.03
N ALA A 92 23.65 -16.29 2.19
CA ALA A 92 22.91 -17.36 2.86
C ALA A 92 22.56 -17.01 4.32
N LYS A 93 23.46 -16.31 5.04
CA LYS A 93 23.22 -15.83 6.41
C LYS A 93 22.26 -14.65 6.49
N LEU A 94 22.06 -13.90 5.40
CA LEU A 94 21.13 -12.77 5.36
C LEU A 94 19.68 -13.19 5.09
N LYS A 95 19.46 -14.43 4.64
CA LYS A 95 18.11 -14.94 4.39
C LYS A 95 17.15 -14.82 5.60
N PRO A 96 17.52 -15.22 6.83
CA PRO A 96 16.66 -15.03 8.00
C PRO A 96 16.34 -13.56 8.29
N VAL A 97 17.31 -12.67 8.09
CA VAL A 97 17.10 -11.21 8.25
C VAL A 97 16.08 -10.72 7.23
N GLY A 98 16.17 -11.20 5.99
CA GLY A 98 15.19 -10.91 4.93
C GLY A 98 13.79 -11.42 5.25
N GLU A 99 13.68 -12.62 5.82
CA GLU A 99 12.40 -13.20 6.25
C GLU A 99 11.77 -12.42 7.41
N VAL A 100 12.54 -12.06 8.43
CA VAL A 100 12.07 -11.21 9.55
C VAL A 100 11.64 -9.84 9.04
N THR A 101 12.43 -9.24 8.14
CA THR A 101 12.12 -7.95 7.54
C THR A 101 10.85 -8.01 6.70
N PHE A 102 10.65 -9.10 5.94
CA PHE A 102 9.40 -9.36 5.21
C PHE A 102 8.20 -9.46 6.15
N ILE A 103 8.30 -10.25 7.22
CA ILE A 103 7.21 -10.40 8.21
C ILE A 103 6.88 -9.06 8.86
N MET A 104 7.89 -8.27 9.20
CA MET A 104 7.71 -6.93 9.76
C MET A 104 6.94 -6.02 8.81
N PHE A 105 7.36 -5.90 7.55
CA PHE A 105 6.67 -5.05 6.57
C PHE A 105 5.28 -5.57 6.20
N LEU A 106 5.08 -6.89 6.16
CA LEU A 106 3.77 -7.48 5.99
C LEU A 106 2.84 -7.15 7.16
N SER A 107 3.37 -7.17 8.38
CA SER A 107 2.62 -6.82 9.58
C SER A 107 2.22 -5.34 9.58
N LEU A 108 3.13 -4.45 9.16
CA LEU A 108 2.83 -3.02 8.98
C LEU A 108 1.74 -2.81 7.93
N PHE A 109 1.85 -3.49 6.78
CA PHE A 109 0.84 -3.43 5.72
C PHE A 109 -0.55 -3.88 6.22
N LEU A 110 -0.63 -5.04 6.86
CA LEU A 110 -1.88 -5.58 7.39
C LEU A 110 -2.48 -4.71 8.50
N SER A 111 -1.63 -4.17 9.38
CA SER A 111 -2.06 -3.25 10.44
C SER A 111 -2.62 -1.95 9.84
N GLY A 112 -1.96 -1.40 8.83
CA GLY A 112 -2.42 -0.22 8.13
C GLY A 112 -3.76 -0.45 7.41
N LEU A 113 -3.93 -1.60 6.73
CA LEU A 113 -5.22 -1.98 6.14
C LEU A 113 -6.31 -2.09 7.20
N ALA A 114 -6.05 -2.76 8.32
CA ALA A 114 -7.01 -2.89 9.40
C ALA A 114 -7.45 -1.53 9.95
N MET A 115 -6.49 -0.62 10.19
CA MET A 115 -6.78 0.74 10.66
C MET A 115 -7.60 1.53 9.65
N ARG A 116 -7.22 1.53 8.37
CA ARG A 116 -7.94 2.23 7.29
C ARG A 116 -9.39 1.76 7.18
N TYR A 117 -9.61 0.45 7.05
CA TYR A 117 -10.98 -0.05 6.85
C TYR A 117 -11.83 0.09 8.11
N THR A 118 -11.26 -0.11 9.30
CA THR A 118 -11.98 0.10 10.56
C THR A 118 -12.35 1.58 10.73
N GLY A 119 -11.41 2.49 10.46
CA GLY A 119 -11.66 3.93 10.52
C GLY A 119 -12.75 4.37 9.53
N ASN A 120 -12.70 3.87 8.30
CA ASN A 120 -13.71 4.15 7.28
C ASN A 120 -15.11 3.67 7.67
N GLU A 121 -15.22 2.49 8.29
CA GLU A 121 -16.50 1.96 8.80
C GLU A 121 -17.02 2.80 9.97
N LEU A 122 -16.15 3.16 10.92
CA LEU A 122 -16.52 4.04 12.04
C LEU A 122 -16.98 5.41 11.54
N HIS A 123 -16.30 5.99 10.55
CA HIS A 123 -16.67 7.26 9.94
C HIS A 123 -18.04 7.19 9.26
N ALA A 124 -18.32 6.11 8.51
CA ALA A 124 -19.63 5.90 7.90
C ALA A 124 -20.74 5.69 8.94
N TYR A 125 -20.47 4.93 10.00
CA TYR A 125 -21.44 4.70 11.08
C TYR A 125 -21.84 6.01 11.79
N ILE A 126 -20.86 6.89 12.03
CA ILE A 126 -21.09 8.24 12.58
C ILE A 126 -21.90 9.12 11.61
N SER A 127 -21.70 8.95 10.30
CA SER A 127 -22.32 9.80 9.27
C SER A 127 -23.73 9.34 8.86
N LEU A 128 -24.04 8.04 9.00
CA LEU A 128 -25.31 7.43 8.57
C LEU A 128 -26.36 7.33 9.69
N THR A 129 -26.01 7.65 10.94
CA THR A 129 -26.98 7.59 12.04
C THR A 129 -27.95 8.78 11.93
N PRO A 130 -29.28 8.55 11.85
CA PRO A 130 -30.26 9.63 11.94
C PRO A 130 -30.11 10.33 13.30
N PRO A 131 -30.36 11.65 13.39
CA PRO A 131 -30.29 12.39 14.66
C PRO A 131 -31.24 11.89 15.76
N SER A 132 -32.14 10.95 15.42
CA SER A 132 -33.12 10.36 16.33
C SER A 132 -32.69 9.06 17.01
N ILE A 133 -31.58 8.43 16.61
CA ILE A 133 -30.97 7.34 17.40
C ILE A 133 -30.00 8.01 18.35
N LEU A 134 -30.43 8.17 19.60
CA LEU A 134 -29.53 8.50 20.71
C LEU A 134 -28.52 7.36 20.83
N LEU A 135 -27.40 7.47 20.11
CA LEU A 135 -26.17 6.86 20.60
C LEU A 135 -25.92 7.49 21.97
N PRO A 136 -25.68 6.70 23.03
CA PRO A 136 -25.36 7.23 24.36
C PRO A 136 -24.07 8.09 24.37
N ILE A 137 -23.39 8.16 23.22
CA ILE A 137 -22.18 8.91 22.98
C ILE A 137 -22.37 9.66 21.67
N THR A 138 -22.87 10.89 21.71
CA THR A 138 -22.62 11.83 20.61
C THR A 138 -21.10 11.86 20.39
N PRO A 139 -20.58 11.48 19.20
CA PRO A 139 -19.14 11.47 18.97
C PRO A 139 -18.63 12.91 19.16
N GLN A 140 -17.90 13.11 20.25
CA GLN A 140 -17.24 14.38 20.52
C GLN A 140 -16.27 14.66 19.37
N ALA A 141 -15.94 15.93 19.10
CA ALA A 141 -14.96 16.30 18.07
C ALA A 141 -13.67 15.46 18.17
N ASN A 142 -13.28 15.10 19.40
CA ASN A 142 -12.15 14.21 19.71
C ASN A 142 -12.26 12.80 19.08
N THR A 143 -13.46 12.20 19.04
CA THR A 143 -13.68 10.88 18.43
C THR A 143 -13.53 10.95 16.91
N TYR A 144 -14.04 12.01 16.28
CA TYR A 144 -13.85 12.22 14.85
C TYR A 144 -12.37 12.38 14.50
N PHE A 145 -11.62 13.22 15.24
CA PHE A 145 -10.18 13.39 15.02
C PHE A 145 -9.40 12.09 15.23
N LEU A 146 -9.79 11.27 16.19
CA LEU A 146 -9.14 9.98 16.44
C LEU A 146 -9.38 9.00 15.29
N VAL A 147 -10.63 8.85 14.84
CA VAL A 147 -10.99 7.99 13.70
C VAL A 147 -10.25 8.44 12.44
N TYR A 148 -10.26 9.74 12.18
CA TYR A 148 -9.55 10.35 11.06
C TYR A 148 -8.04 10.08 11.11
N PHE A 149 -7.42 10.26 12.28
CA PHE A 149 -5.99 10.00 12.45
C PHE A 149 -5.63 8.54 12.14
N PHE A 150 -6.41 7.57 12.62
CA PHE A 150 -6.15 6.16 12.33
C PHE A 150 -6.40 5.79 10.87
N ASP A 151 -7.42 6.36 10.24
CA ASP A 151 -7.76 6.07 8.85
C ASP A 151 -6.80 6.75 7.86
N GLU A 152 -6.86 8.07 7.83
CA GLU A 152 -6.26 8.90 6.77
C GLU A 152 -4.79 9.20 7.02
N VAL A 153 -4.33 9.16 8.28
CA VAL A 153 -2.94 9.49 8.60
C VAL A 153 -2.12 8.22 8.86
N LEU A 154 -2.40 7.51 9.95
CA LEU A 154 -1.58 6.39 10.40
C LEU A 154 -1.79 5.15 9.52
N GLY A 155 -3.04 4.78 9.22
CA GLY A 155 -3.38 3.61 8.42
C GLY A 155 -2.72 3.64 7.04
N HIS A 156 -2.91 4.74 6.32
CA HIS A 156 -2.26 4.97 5.03
C HIS A 156 -0.73 4.92 5.13
N LYS A 157 -0.11 5.64 6.08
CA LYS A 157 1.36 5.60 6.29
C LYS A 157 1.89 4.18 6.51
N LEU A 158 1.19 3.36 7.30
CA LEU A 158 1.57 1.97 7.55
C LEU A 158 1.42 1.09 6.30
N ILE A 159 0.36 1.26 5.51
CA ILE A 159 0.18 0.57 4.22
C ILE A 159 1.38 0.89 3.31
N TYR A 160 1.73 2.17 3.16
CA TYR A 160 2.84 2.59 2.32
C TYR A 160 4.18 2.08 2.81
N LEU A 161 4.46 2.21 4.11
CA LEU A 161 5.70 1.71 4.70
C LEU A 161 5.83 0.19 4.50
N GLY A 162 4.72 -0.55 4.62
CA GLY A 162 4.66 -1.97 4.32
C GLY A 162 4.99 -2.29 2.86
N VAL A 163 4.36 -1.60 1.90
CA VAL A 163 4.58 -1.83 0.46
C VAL A 163 6.00 -1.43 0.02
N VAL A 164 6.45 -0.21 0.32
CA VAL A 164 7.76 0.26 -0.14
C VAL A 164 8.88 -0.46 0.61
N GLY A 165 8.71 -0.72 1.92
CA GLY A 165 9.63 -1.53 2.70
C GLY A 165 9.78 -2.96 2.15
N PHE A 166 8.68 -3.58 1.73
CA PHE A 166 8.69 -4.85 1.01
C PHE A 166 9.52 -4.76 -0.29
N ILE A 167 9.25 -3.76 -1.12
CA ILE A 167 9.94 -3.58 -2.41
C ILE A 167 11.46 -3.40 -2.19
N VAL A 168 11.86 -2.54 -1.27
CA VAL A 168 13.29 -2.33 -0.96
C VAL A 168 13.93 -3.62 -0.45
N SER A 169 13.27 -4.34 0.46
CA SER A 169 13.78 -5.58 1.04
C SER A 169 13.96 -6.68 0.01
N VAL A 170 12.95 -6.90 -0.84
CA VAL A 170 13.01 -7.90 -1.92
C VAL A 170 14.07 -7.53 -2.96
N THR A 171 14.25 -6.24 -3.24
CA THR A 171 15.30 -5.77 -4.14
C THR A 171 16.69 -6.09 -3.59
N ILE A 172 16.93 -5.83 -2.30
CA ILE A 172 18.19 -6.16 -1.63
C ILE A 172 18.43 -7.67 -1.65
N LEU A 173 17.42 -8.48 -1.33
CA LEU A 173 17.53 -9.94 -1.35
C LEU A 173 17.78 -10.48 -2.75
N GLN A 174 17.10 -9.95 -3.78
CA GLN A 174 17.37 -10.35 -5.16
C GLN A 174 18.83 -10.07 -5.53
N ASN A 175 19.40 -8.97 -5.06
CA ASN A 175 20.79 -8.65 -5.30
C ASN A 175 21.79 -9.56 -4.54
N TYR A 176 21.33 -10.42 -3.62
CA TYR A 176 22.19 -11.41 -2.96
C TYR A 176 21.96 -12.84 -3.46
N HIS A 177 20.82 -13.09 -4.08
CA HIS A 177 20.43 -14.43 -4.54
C HIS A 177 20.47 -14.56 -6.07
N GLY A 178 20.12 -13.53 -6.83
CA GLY A 178 20.22 -13.47 -8.29
C GLY A 178 19.41 -14.53 -9.05
N TYR A 179 18.77 -14.17 -10.16
CA TYR A 179 18.16 -15.19 -11.03
C TYR A 179 19.21 -15.79 -11.96
N MET A 180 19.27 -17.13 -12.00
CA MET A 180 20.19 -17.88 -12.88
C MET A 180 19.75 -17.92 -14.35
N TRP A 181 18.57 -17.37 -14.64
CA TRP A 181 18.06 -17.26 -16.00
C TRP A 181 18.46 -15.94 -16.64
N SER A 182 18.71 -15.98 -17.95
CA SER A 182 18.79 -14.76 -18.75
C SER A 182 17.38 -14.24 -19.05
N PHE A 183 17.19 -12.92 -18.96
CA PHE A 183 15.98 -12.25 -19.39
C PHE A 183 16.27 -11.37 -20.61
N LYS A 184 15.33 -11.31 -21.54
CA LYS A 184 15.36 -10.46 -22.73
C LYS A 184 14.99 -9.03 -22.36
N ARG A 185 15.42 -8.06 -23.18
CA ARG A 185 15.05 -6.64 -23.00
C ARG A 185 13.54 -6.42 -22.90
N THR A 186 12.75 -7.17 -23.67
CA THR A 186 11.29 -7.11 -23.64
C THR A 186 10.70 -7.58 -22.31
N GLU A 187 11.31 -8.59 -21.66
CA GLU A 187 10.88 -9.08 -20.35
C GLU A 187 11.20 -8.04 -19.27
N TYR A 188 12.39 -7.41 -19.31
CA TYR A 188 12.71 -6.28 -18.42
C TYR A 188 11.80 -5.08 -18.63
N ALA A 189 11.47 -4.76 -19.88
CA ALA A 189 10.52 -3.69 -20.17
C ALA A 189 9.15 -3.98 -19.55
N LEU A 190 8.70 -5.24 -19.56
CA LEU A 190 7.44 -5.64 -18.94
C LEU A 190 7.49 -5.58 -17.40
N TYR A 191 8.58 -6.04 -16.77
CA TYR A 191 8.79 -5.85 -15.32
C TYR A 191 8.74 -4.38 -14.95
N GLY A 192 9.44 -3.54 -15.71
CA GLY A 192 9.45 -2.10 -15.52
C GLY A 192 8.06 -1.48 -15.72
N PHE A 193 7.33 -1.87 -16.76
CA PHE A 193 5.98 -1.37 -17.03
C PHE A 193 4.99 -1.72 -15.90
N ILE A 194 5.03 -2.95 -15.39
CA ILE A 194 4.21 -3.36 -14.25
C ILE A 194 4.59 -2.55 -13.00
N GLY A 195 5.89 -2.33 -12.78
CA GLY A 195 6.39 -1.46 -11.71
C GLY A 195 5.86 -0.03 -11.84
N LEU A 196 5.92 0.54 -13.04
CA LEU A 196 5.40 1.86 -13.36
C LEU A 196 3.92 1.99 -13.01
N LEU A 197 3.08 1.07 -13.47
CA LEU A 197 1.64 1.08 -13.19
C LEU A 197 1.36 1.01 -11.69
N PHE A 198 2.07 0.13 -10.98
CA PHE A 198 1.86 -0.04 -9.56
C PHE A 198 2.30 1.19 -8.76
N GLY A 199 3.47 1.75 -9.09
CA GLY A 199 3.97 2.96 -8.43
C GLY A 199 3.09 4.17 -8.70
N ALA A 200 2.52 4.30 -9.90
CA ALA A 200 1.56 5.36 -10.19
C ALA A 200 0.31 5.24 -9.30
N GLY A 201 -0.26 4.04 -9.17
CA GLY A 201 -1.41 3.80 -8.29
C GLY A 201 -1.12 4.11 -6.82
N ILE A 202 0.01 3.63 -6.31
CA ILE A 202 0.47 3.93 -4.94
C ILE A 202 0.72 5.43 -4.76
N GLY A 203 1.34 6.09 -5.73
CA GLY A 203 1.62 7.52 -5.67
C GLY A 203 0.34 8.36 -5.62
N VAL A 204 -0.66 8.06 -6.45
CA VAL A 204 -1.97 8.74 -6.40
C VAL A 204 -2.65 8.55 -5.05
N SER A 205 -2.74 7.30 -4.58
CA SER A 205 -3.40 7.01 -3.30
C SER A 205 -2.65 7.67 -2.12
N SER A 206 -1.35 7.97 -2.26
CA SER A 206 -0.58 8.57 -1.16
C SER A 206 -0.89 10.05 -0.97
N VAL A 207 -1.31 10.72 -2.04
CA VAL A 207 -1.80 12.10 -1.99
C VAL A 207 -3.18 12.15 -1.36
N GLU A 208 -4.04 11.18 -1.67
CA GLU A 208 -5.33 10.99 -1.02
C GLU A 208 -5.17 10.78 0.50
N GLY A 209 -4.39 9.76 0.90
CA GLY A 209 -4.16 9.40 2.29
C GLY A 209 -3.11 10.25 3.02
N GLN A 210 -2.95 11.52 2.63
CA GLN A 210 -2.14 12.56 3.30
C GLN A 210 -0.72 12.14 3.75
N ALA A 211 -0.11 11.18 3.06
CA ALA A 211 1.22 10.67 3.34
C ALA A 211 2.22 11.01 2.23
N ALA A 212 1.77 11.78 1.23
CA ALA A 212 2.50 12.09 0.01
C ALA A 212 3.88 12.68 0.25
N PHE A 213 4.05 13.56 1.23
CA PHE A 213 5.34 14.21 1.46
C PHE A 213 6.39 13.23 2.00
N GLU A 214 6.04 12.45 3.02
CA GLU A 214 6.94 11.43 3.59
C GLU A 214 7.27 10.35 2.55
N ILE A 215 6.27 9.94 1.77
CA ILE A 215 6.44 8.94 0.71
C ILE A 215 7.27 9.48 -0.44
N LEU A 216 7.12 10.77 -0.78
CA LEU A 216 7.97 11.43 -1.76
C LEU A 216 9.43 11.40 -1.29
N ILE A 217 9.71 11.80 -0.04
CA ILE A 217 11.07 11.75 0.52
C ILE A 217 11.64 10.32 0.47
N PHE A 218 10.86 9.34 0.93
CA PHE A 218 11.30 7.95 0.96
C PHE A 218 11.52 7.37 -0.44
N SER A 219 10.62 7.69 -1.38
CA SER A 219 10.69 7.22 -2.76
C SER A 219 11.85 7.87 -3.51
N VAL A 220 12.06 9.18 -3.36
CA VAL A 220 13.21 9.89 -3.94
C VAL A 220 14.52 9.35 -3.38
N SER A 221 14.64 9.21 -2.06
CA SER A 221 15.86 8.69 -1.43
C SER A 221 16.17 7.27 -1.90
N SER A 222 15.17 6.39 -1.91
CA SER A 222 15.32 5.01 -2.39
C SER A 222 15.68 4.96 -3.89
N PHE A 223 15.02 5.79 -4.70
CA PHE A 223 15.26 5.87 -6.14
C PHE A 223 16.69 6.34 -6.43
N LEU A 224 17.15 7.40 -5.75
CA LEU A 224 18.50 7.94 -5.92
C LEU A 224 19.57 6.91 -5.55
N VAL A 225 19.38 6.19 -4.44
CA VAL A 225 20.30 5.11 -4.04
C VAL A 225 20.32 4.00 -5.11
N MET A 226 19.17 3.57 -5.61
CA MET A 226 19.10 2.54 -6.65
C MET A 226 19.73 3.04 -7.97
N ALA A 227 19.38 4.24 -8.42
CA ALA A 227 19.95 4.85 -9.61
C ALA A 227 21.48 4.97 -9.49
N TYR A 228 22.00 5.37 -8.34
CA TYR A 228 23.43 5.43 -8.06
C TYR A 228 24.11 4.05 -8.13
N LEU A 229 23.50 3.02 -7.52
CA LEU A 229 24.04 1.64 -7.56
C LEU A 229 24.06 1.08 -8.99
N LEU A 230 23.07 1.43 -9.81
CA LEU A 230 23.03 1.07 -11.23
C LEU A 230 24.07 1.84 -12.05
N ALA A 231 24.16 3.16 -11.86
CA ALA A 231 25.08 4.04 -12.59
C ALA A 231 26.55 3.72 -12.31
N THR A 232 26.88 3.36 -11.06
CA THR A 232 28.23 2.96 -10.64
C THR A 232 28.56 1.51 -10.99
N GLY A 233 27.61 0.75 -11.55
CA GLY A 233 27.79 -0.65 -11.91
C GLY A 233 27.93 -1.60 -10.71
N ARG A 234 27.67 -1.12 -9.48
CA ARG A 234 27.62 -1.96 -8.26
C ARG A 234 26.48 -2.97 -8.32
N ILE A 235 25.41 -2.63 -9.04
CA ILE A 235 24.34 -3.54 -9.43
C ILE A 235 24.19 -3.48 -10.94
N ARG A 236 24.02 -4.65 -11.57
CA ARG A 236 23.72 -4.77 -13.00
C ARG A 236 22.38 -5.47 -13.17
N LEU A 237 21.57 -5.02 -14.13
CA LEU A 237 20.33 -5.72 -14.47
C LEU A 237 20.61 -7.14 -14.95
N THR A 238 21.67 -7.30 -15.74
CA THR A 238 22.17 -8.59 -16.20
C THR A 238 23.69 -8.62 -16.10
N GLU A 239 24.23 -9.70 -15.55
CA GLU A 239 25.67 -9.96 -15.45
C GLU A 239 25.98 -11.36 -15.97
N LYS A 240 27.10 -11.51 -16.68
CA LYS A 240 27.61 -12.83 -17.08
C LYS A 240 28.75 -13.19 -16.13
N HIS A 241 28.55 -14.23 -15.32
CA HIS A 241 29.60 -14.77 -14.46
C HIS A 241 30.00 -16.16 -14.97
N GLN A 242 31.18 -16.24 -15.58
CA GLN A 242 31.74 -17.43 -16.24
C GLN A 242 30.81 -18.04 -17.31
N LYS A 243 29.90 -18.95 -16.92
CA LYS A 243 28.94 -19.66 -17.79
C LYS A 243 27.47 -19.41 -17.43
N ASN A 244 27.21 -18.75 -16.29
CA ASN A 244 25.86 -18.48 -15.81
C ASN A 244 25.51 -17.00 -16.03
N VAL A 245 24.27 -16.76 -16.45
CA VAL A 245 23.71 -15.40 -16.54
C VAL A 245 22.99 -15.12 -15.25
N ARG A 246 23.39 -14.04 -14.58
CA ARG A 246 22.74 -13.51 -13.41
C ARG A 246 21.84 -12.35 -13.83
N SER A 247 20.60 -12.37 -13.38
CA SER A 247 19.61 -11.34 -13.71
C SER A 247 18.92 -10.80 -12.46
N ASN A 248 18.65 -9.50 -12.45
CA ASN A 248 17.94 -8.78 -11.40
C ASN A 248 16.64 -8.15 -11.94
N PRO A 249 15.63 -8.95 -12.35
CA PRO A 249 14.39 -8.44 -12.94
C PRO A 249 13.53 -7.62 -11.97
N PHE A 250 13.55 -7.93 -10.67
CA PHE A 250 12.78 -7.20 -9.66
C PHE A 250 13.38 -5.80 -9.45
N TYR A 251 14.69 -5.64 -9.64
CA TYR A 251 15.33 -4.33 -9.65
C TYR A 251 14.75 -3.38 -10.69
N ALA A 252 14.44 -3.87 -11.89
CA ALA A 252 13.81 -3.07 -12.94
C ALA A 252 12.37 -2.67 -12.56
N PHE A 253 11.61 -3.60 -11.97
CA PHE A 253 10.29 -3.32 -11.40
C PHE A 253 10.36 -2.22 -10.33
N SER A 254 11.24 -2.38 -9.34
CA SER A 254 11.39 -1.46 -8.22
C SER A 254 11.84 -0.05 -8.65
N LEU A 255 12.76 0.03 -9.62
CA LEU A 255 13.24 1.33 -10.12
C LEU A 255 12.10 2.14 -10.76
N LEU A 256 11.32 1.52 -11.64
CA LEU A 256 10.19 2.21 -12.29
C LEU A 256 9.00 2.41 -11.37
N PHE A 257 8.79 1.52 -10.38
CA PHE A 257 7.83 1.76 -9.30
C PHE A 257 8.14 3.04 -8.52
N LEU A 258 9.39 3.21 -8.08
CA LEU A 258 9.77 4.41 -7.31
C LEU A 258 9.67 5.66 -8.17
N LEU A 259 10.16 5.61 -9.42
CA LEU A 259 10.07 6.73 -10.35
C LEU A 259 8.61 7.15 -10.60
N SER A 260 7.73 6.20 -10.89
CA SER A 260 6.33 6.53 -11.17
C SER A 260 5.57 7.00 -9.94
N SER A 261 5.91 6.47 -8.74
CA SER A 261 5.37 6.99 -7.48
C SER A 261 5.74 8.47 -7.28
N ILE A 262 7.00 8.83 -7.51
CA ILE A 262 7.49 10.22 -7.43
C ILE A 262 6.72 11.11 -8.41
N VAL A 263 6.63 10.70 -9.68
CA VAL A 263 5.94 11.47 -10.72
C VAL A 263 4.46 11.63 -10.40
N ALA A 264 3.78 10.57 -9.97
CA ALA A 264 2.37 10.61 -9.60
C ALA A 264 2.12 11.54 -8.40
N ILE A 265 2.96 11.46 -7.36
CA ILE A 265 2.86 12.34 -6.19
C ILE A 265 3.06 13.80 -6.59
N LEU A 266 4.06 14.11 -7.41
CA LEU A 266 4.30 15.48 -7.86
C LEU A 266 3.18 15.99 -8.77
N ALA A 267 2.65 15.17 -9.66
CA ALA A 267 1.56 15.55 -10.56
C ALA A 267 0.26 15.79 -9.80
N CYS A 268 -0.17 14.85 -8.95
CA CYS A 268 -1.33 15.02 -8.08
C CYS A 268 -1.11 16.15 -7.08
N GLY A 269 0.10 16.27 -6.54
CA GLY A 269 0.51 17.32 -5.64
C GLY A 269 0.48 18.72 -6.25
N ALA A 270 0.80 18.86 -7.54
CA ALA A 270 0.68 20.13 -8.26
C ALA A 270 -0.79 20.53 -8.49
N TYR A 271 -1.68 19.54 -8.62
CA TYR A 271 -3.11 19.78 -8.84
C TYR A 271 -3.88 20.02 -7.52
N PHE A 272 -3.64 19.20 -6.50
CA PHE A 272 -4.35 19.26 -5.21
C PHE A 272 -3.60 20.04 -4.12
N GLY A 273 -2.31 20.30 -4.31
CA GLY A 273 -1.39 20.84 -3.30
C GLY A 273 -0.67 19.75 -2.49
N LEU A 274 0.64 19.91 -2.27
CA LEU A 274 1.42 19.09 -1.31
C LEU A 274 1.56 19.83 0.01
N LYS A 275 1.10 19.20 1.10
CA LYS A 275 1.22 19.76 2.44
C LYS A 275 2.26 18.96 3.26
N PRO A 276 3.44 19.53 3.55
CA PRO A 276 4.55 18.81 4.20
C PRO A 276 4.38 18.61 5.71
N LEU A 277 3.47 19.36 6.35
CA LEU A 277 3.21 19.35 7.78
C LEU A 277 1.69 19.38 8.00
N TYR A 278 1.05 18.22 8.08
CA TYR A 278 -0.37 18.09 8.45
C TYR A 278 -0.49 17.00 9.53
N PRO A 279 -1.31 17.22 10.58
CA PRO A 279 -2.72 16.88 10.45
C PRO A 279 -3.61 17.84 11.25
N PHE A 280 -3.89 19.05 10.75
CA PHE A 280 -4.99 19.85 11.29
C PHE A 280 -5.69 20.57 10.14
N PHE A 281 -6.90 20.10 9.85
CA PHE A 281 -7.83 20.60 8.84
C PHE A 281 -8.09 22.12 8.89
N THR A 282 -8.39 22.75 7.74
CA THR A 282 -9.66 22.59 7.00
C THR A 282 -9.58 21.93 5.60
N GLN A 283 -10.55 21.04 5.31
CA GLN A 283 -10.91 20.57 3.97
C GLN A 283 -11.93 21.54 3.29
N PRO A 284 -12.05 21.61 1.95
CA PRO A 284 -13.06 22.44 1.28
C PRO A 284 -14.51 22.05 1.60
N SER A 285 -14.77 20.77 1.87
CA SER A 285 -16.05 20.27 2.39
C SER A 285 -16.32 20.70 3.85
N GLU A 286 -15.28 21.03 4.60
CA GLU A 286 -15.36 21.55 5.97
C GLU A 286 -15.37 23.08 6.02
N GLU A 287 -14.95 23.79 4.96
CA GLU A 287 -15.06 25.26 4.92
C GLU A 287 -16.49 25.72 5.18
N TYR A 288 -17.47 25.02 4.61
CA TYR A 288 -18.89 25.33 4.84
C TYR A 288 -19.29 25.09 6.30
N THR A 289 -18.90 23.96 6.89
CA THR A 289 -19.22 23.58 8.28
C THR A 289 -18.50 24.47 9.31
N ILE A 290 -17.29 24.91 9.00
CA ILE A 290 -16.46 25.79 9.84
C ILE A 290 -16.96 27.22 9.74
N LEU A 291 -17.32 27.69 8.54
CA LEU A 291 -18.00 28.96 8.37
C LEU A 291 -19.34 28.97 9.12
N GLN A 292 -20.11 27.88 9.05
CA GLN A 292 -21.36 27.72 9.81
C GLN A 292 -21.12 27.78 11.33
N ARG A 293 -20.08 27.13 11.85
CA ARG A 293 -19.73 27.15 13.27
C ARG A 293 -19.19 28.50 13.73
N ILE A 294 -18.40 29.19 12.91
CA ILE A 294 -17.92 30.55 13.18
C ILE A 294 -19.11 31.52 13.24
N ILE A 295 -20.04 31.42 12.29
CA ILE A 295 -21.28 32.22 12.28
C ILE A 295 -22.12 31.92 13.52
N LEU A 296 -22.31 30.65 13.87
CA LEU A 296 -23.06 30.26 15.08
C LEU A 296 -22.41 30.83 16.35
N TYR A 297 -21.09 30.75 16.45
CA TYR A 297 -20.32 31.24 17.59
C TYR A 297 -20.42 32.77 17.73
N LEU A 298 -20.34 33.49 16.61
CA LEU A 298 -20.51 34.96 16.56
C LEU A 298 -21.94 35.39 16.91
N ILE A 299 -22.95 34.59 16.59
CA ILE A 299 -24.35 34.85 16.95
C ILE A 299 -24.60 34.56 18.44
N THR A 300 -23.99 33.51 19.00
CA THR A 300 -24.16 33.15 20.43
C THR A 300 -23.34 33.98 21.41
N LEU A 301 -22.48 34.88 20.90
CA LEU A 301 -21.69 35.82 21.69
C LEU A 301 -22.39 37.18 21.92
N GLN A 302 -23.65 37.32 21.47
CA GLN A 302 -24.57 38.40 21.87
C GLN A 302 -25.46 37.94 23.02
#